data_AF-A0A976PA65-F1
#
_entry.id   AF-A0A976PA65-F1
#
_cell.length_a   1.000
_cell.length_b   1.000
_cell.length_c   1.000
_cell.angle_alpha   90.00
_cell.angle_beta   90.00
_cell.angle_gamma   90.00
#
_symmetry.space_group_name_H-M   'P 1'
#
loop_
_entity.id
_entity.type
_entity.pdbx_description
1 polymer ?
#
loop_
_entity_poly.entity_id
_entity_poly.type
_entity_poly.pdbx_seq_one_letter_code
_entity_poly.pdbx_strand_id
1 'polypeptide(L)'
;MKAPVELDPHVDDLAPSGHVITAYDEQHFVTYLRLLDAKSEEADWKEVARIVLHRDPASDEIRTRRCWQSHLERAQWLSREGYRQILEQAAANRNR
;
A
#
# COMPACT_ATOMS: atom_id res chain seq x y z
N MET A 1 -5.82 20.61 14.06
CA MET A 1 -5.70 19.15 14.24
C MET A 1 -5.47 18.58 12.86
N LYS A 2 -4.40 17.80 12.62
CA LYS A 2 -4.25 17.08 11.33
C LYS A 2 -5.48 16.19 11.15
N ALA A 3 -6.01 16.08 9.93
CA ALA A 3 -7.15 15.22 9.64
C ALA A 3 -6.88 13.78 10.14
N PRO A 4 -7.91 13.04 10.58
CA PRO A 4 -7.77 11.64 10.94
C PRO A 4 -7.13 10.87 9.78
N VAL A 5 -6.19 9.97 10.09
CA VAL A 5 -5.64 9.05 9.09
C VAL A 5 -6.75 8.06 8.71
N GLU A 6 -7.09 7.99 7.43
CA GLU A 6 -7.98 6.97 6.89
C GLU A 6 -7.27 5.61 6.94
N LEU A 7 -7.81 4.65 7.69
CA LEU A 7 -7.18 3.33 7.91
C LEU A 7 -7.51 2.31 6.82
N ASP A 8 -8.65 2.48 6.17
CA ASP A 8 -9.20 1.56 5.19
C ASP A 8 -9.69 2.34 3.95
N PRO A 9 -8.77 3.01 3.22
CA PRO A 9 -9.12 3.70 1.99
C PRO A 9 -9.60 2.71 0.92
N HIS A 10 -10.36 3.21 -0.05
CA HIS A 10 -10.76 2.41 -1.21
C HIS A 10 -9.54 1.97 -2.03
N VAL A 11 -9.40 0.65 -2.22
CA VAL A 11 -8.29 0.03 -2.95
C VAL A 11 -8.68 -0.26 -4.40
N ASP A 12 -7.95 0.36 -5.34
CA ASP A 12 -8.11 0.14 -6.78
C ASP A 12 -7.70 -1.29 -7.18
N ASP A 13 -8.09 -1.72 -8.39
CA ASP A 13 -7.77 -3.06 -8.90
C ASP A 13 -6.25 -3.31 -9.01
N LEU A 14 -5.46 -2.25 -9.22
CA LEU A 14 -4.01 -2.31 -9.31
C LEU A 14 -3.39 -1.12 -8.58
N ALA A 15 -2.29 -1.37 -7.90
CA ALA A 15 -1.47 -0.30 -7.35
C ALA A 15 -0.74 0.48 -8.47
N PRO A 16 -0.37 1.75 -8.21
CA PRO A 16 0.52 2.49 -9.09
C PRO A 16 1.85 1.77 -9.33
N SER A 17 2.47 2.04 -10.47
CA SER A 17 3.80 1.56 -10.83
C SER A 17 4.75 2.71 -11.13
N GLY A 18 6.04 2.39 -11.32
CA GLY A 18 7.08 3.38 -11.59
C GLY A 18 7.79 3.92 -10.35
N HIS A 19 8.64 4.93 -10.54
CA HIS A 19 9.65 5.34 -9.56
C HIS A 19 9.31 6.64 -8.83
N VAL A 20 8.05 7.06 -8.81
CA VAL A 20 7.60 8.30 -8.16
C VAL A 20 6.47 7.98 -7.21
N ILE A 21 6.48 8.57 -6.01
CA ILE A 21 5.36 8.49 -5.07
C ILE A 21 4.19 9.31 -5.60
N THR A 22 3.01 8.71 -5.61
CA THR A 22 1.76 9.29 -6.08
C THR A 22 0.85 9.66 -4.90
N ALA A 23 -0.17 10.48 -5.15
CA ALA A 23 -1.21 10.76 -4.15
C ALA A 23 -1.94 9.48 -3.70
N TYR A 24 -2.07 8.48 -4.58
CA TYR A 24 -2.61 7.18 -4.23
C TYR A 24 -1.74 6.49 -3.17
N ASP A 25 -0.42 6.52 -3.33
CA ASP A 25 0.49 5.93 -2.36
C ASP A 25 0.36 6.61 -0.99
N GLU A 26 0.28 7.95 -0.96
CA GLU A 26 0.12 8.72 0.27
C GLU A 26 -1.16 8.36 1.03
N GLN A 27 -2.27 8.14 0.32
CA GLN A 27 -3.51 7.67 0.92
C GLN A 27 -3.39 6.23 1.45
N HIS A 28 -2.56 5.39 0.83
CA HIS A 28 -2.47 3.95 1.10
C HIS A 28 -1.27 3.53 1.97
N PHE A 29 -0.55 4.46 2.61
CA PHE A 29 0.60 4.11 3.46
C PHE A 29 0.25 3.10 4.55
N VAL A 30 -0.91 3.23 5.21
CA VAL A 30 -1.34 2.26 6.23
C VAL A 30 -1.59 0.88 5.61
N THR A 31 -2.26 0.82 4.46
CA THR A 31 -2.49 -0.42 3.70
C THR A 31 -1.16 -1.10 3.36
N TYR A 32 -0.19 -0.35 2.85
CA TYR A 32 1.14 -0.89 2.52
C TYR A 32 1.89 -1.43 3.73
N LEU A 33 1.83 -0.75 4.87
CA LEU A 33 2.46 -1.23 6.10
C LEU A 33 1.83 -2.55 6.56
N ARG A 34 0.49 -2.66 6.54
CA ARG A 34 -0.23 -3.90 6.88
C ARG A 34 0.10 -5.06 5.93
N LEU A 35 0.28 -4.79 4.64
CA LEU A 35 0.72 -5.79 3.65
C LEU A 35 2.16 -6.28 3.91
N LEU A 36 3.07 -5.37 4.27
CA LEU A 36 4.45 -5.73 4.58
C LEU A 36 4.55 -6.55 5.87
N ASP A 37 3.77 -6.17 6.89
CA ASP A 37 3.66 -6.89 8.16
C ASP A 37 3.14 -8.32 7.94
N ALA A 38 2.01 -8.46 7.25
CA ALA A 38 1.46 -9.77 6.91
C ALA A 38 2.40 -10.64 6.05
N LYS A 39 3.18 -10.02 5.15
CA LYS A 39 4.24 -10.73 4.41
C LYS A 39 5.34 -11.23 5.35
N SER A 40 5.73 -10.45 6.35
CA SER A 40 6.78 -10.84 7.31
C SER A 40 6.34 -11.97 8.24
N GLU A 41 5.03 -12.09 8.47
CA GLU A 41 4.40 -13.20 9.21
C GLU A 41 4.09 -14.42 8.33
N GLU A 42 4.44 -14.38 7.03
CA GLU A 42 4.14 -15.43 6.05
C GLU A 42 2.65 -15.77 5.96
N ALA A 43 1.77 -14.78 6.19
CA ALA A 43 0.33 -14.95 6.20
C ALA A 43 -0.24 -15.36 4.81
N ASP A 44 -1.35 -16.10 4.81
CA ASP A 44 -2.04 -16.46 3.58
C ASP A 44 -2.56 -15.22 2.86
N TRP A 45 -2.15 -15.05 1.60
CA TRP A 45 -2.57 -13.95 0.75
C TRP A 45 -4.10 -13.79 0.66
N LYS A 46 -4.87 -14.89 0.78
CA LYS A 46 -6.34 -14.85 0.77
C LYS A 46 -6.92 -14.19 2.00
N GLU A 47 -6.31 -14.42 3.16
CA GLU A 47 -6.69 -13.77 4.42
C GLU A 47 -6.31 -12.29 4.38
N VAL A 48 -5.09 -11.99 3.93
CA VAL A 48 -4.59 -10.62 3.76
C VAL A 48 -5.47 -9.83 2.79
N ALA A 49 -5.87 -10.41 1.66
CA ALA A 49 -6.75 -9.74 0.70
C ALA A 49 -8.11 -9.36 1.29
N ARG A 50 -8.69 -10.22 2.16
CA ARG A 50 -9.96 -9.93 2.83
C ARG A 50 -9.82 -8.86 3.91
N ILE A 51 -8.77 -8.94 4.72
CA ILE A 51 -8.61 -8.11 5.92
C ILE A 51 -8.01 -6.73 5.58
N VAL A 52 -7.06 -6.69 4.66
CA VAL A 52 -6.28 -5.48 4.35
C VAL A 52 -6.79 -4.77 3.10
N LEU A 53 -7.23 -5.53 2.07
CA LEU A 53 -7.68 -4.96 0.80
C LEU A 53 -9.20 -4.99 0.66
N HIS A 54 -9.92 -5.54 1.63
CA HIS A 54 -11.38 -5.67 1.63
C HIS A 54 -11.92 -6.37 0.38
N ARG A 55 -11.15 -7.32 -0.18
CA ARG A 55 -11.50 -8.09 -1.38
C ARG A 55 -11.63 -9.57 -1.07
N ASP A 56 -12.72 -10.17 -1.56
CA ASP A 56 -12.98 -11.59 -1.35
C ASP A 56 -12.49 -12.44 -2.53
N PRO A 57 -11.45 -13.28 -2.34
CA PRO A 57 -10.96 -14.18 -3.37
C PRO A 57 -11.96 -15.29 -3.76
N ALA A 58 -13.02 -15.54 -2.97
CA ALA A 58 -14.06 -16.48 -3.40
C ALA A 58 -14.99 -15.88 -4.47
N SER A 59 -15.09 -14.55 -4.54
CA SER A 59 -15.89 -13.84 -5.55
C SER A 59 -15.17 -13.71 -6.89
N ASP A 60 -13.87 -13.36 -6.88
CA ASP A 60 -13.00 -13.37 -8.06
C ASP A 60 -11.54 -13.56 -7.62
N GLU A 61 -11.07 -14.81 -7.65
CA GLU A 61 -9.73 -15.18 -7.17
C GLU A 61 -8.63 -14.51 -7.99
N ILE A 62 -8.79 -14.44 -9.31
CA ILE A 62 -7.76 -13.93 -10.23
C ILE A 62 -7.59 -12.43 -10.04
N ARG A 63 -8.68 -11.66 -10.05
CA ARG A 63 -8.60 -10.21 -9.82
C ARG A 63 -8.12 -9.88 -8.42
N THR A 64 -8.60 -10.61 -7.41
CA THR A 64 -8.16 -10.39 -6.02
C THR A 64 -6.68 -10.66 -5.85
N ARG A 65 -6.17 -11.75 -6.44
CA ARG A 65 -4.74 -12.07 -6.40
C ARG A 65 -3.89 -11.02 -7.11
N ARG A 66 -4.35 -10.50 -8.26
CA ARG A 66 -3.66 -9.41 -8.98
C ARG A 66 -3.62 -8.12 -8.18
N CYS A 67 -4.74 -7.74 -7.56
CA CYS A 67 -4.79 -6.58 -6.66
C CYS A 67 -3.80 -6.77 -5.51
N TRP A 68 -3.85 -7.90 -4.79
CA TRP A 68 -2.93 -8.21 -3.71
C TRP A 68 -1.46 -8.14 -4.14
N GLN A 69 -1.13 -8.78 -5.27
CA GLN A 69 0.25 -8.83 -5.74
C GLN A 69 0.78 -7.43 -6.10
N SER A 70 0.01 -6.64 -6.86
CA SER A 70 0.44 -5.30 -7.27
C SER A 70 0.65 -4.37 -6.06
N HIS A 71 -0.23 -4.41 -5.06
CA HIS A 71 -0.10 -3.61 -3.86
C HIS A 71 1.06 -4.07 -2.97
N LEU A 72 1.30 -5.38 -2.86
CA LEU A 72 2.44 -5.90 -2.13
C LEU A 72 3.77 -5.56 -2.81
N GLU A 73 3.83 -5.63 -4.15
CA GLU A 73 4.98 -5.17 -4.94
C GLU A 73 5.22 -3.67 -4.74
N ARG A 74 4.17 -2.87 -4.78
CA ARG A 74 4.26 -1.41 -4.55
C ARG A 74 4.75 -1.08 -3.14
N ALA A 75 4.22 -1.75 -2.13
CA ALA A 75 4.65 -1.60 -0.75
C ALA A 75 6.13 -1.96 -0.55
N GLN A 76 6.62 -3.01 -1.21
CA GLN A 76 8.03 -3.39 -1.18
C GLN A 76 8.93 -2.38 -1.88
N TRP A 77 8.51 -1.84 -3.02
CA TRP A 77 9.25 -0.77 -3.67
C TRP A 77 9.34 0.47 -2.76
N LEU A 78 8.24 0.84 -2.12
CA LEU A 78 8.20 1.98 -1.22
C LEU A 78 9.16 1.80 -0.04
N SER A 79 9.20 0.61 0.56
CA SER A 79 10.10 0.34 1.69
C SER A 79 11.59 0.25 1.32
N ARG A 80 11.91 -0.15 0.09
CA ARG A 80 13.31 -0.28 -0.38
C ARG A 80 13.88 1.01 -0.97
N GLU A 81 13.06 1.74 -1.72
CA GLU A 81 13.49 2.86 -2.55
C GLU A 81 12.64 4.11 -2.37
N GLY A 82 11.31 3.96 -2.40
CA GLY A 82 10.38 5.08 -2.39
C GLY A 82 10.50 5.96 -1.14
N TYR A 83 10.82 5.39 0.03
CA TYR A 83 10.92 6.13 1.29
C TYR A 83 11.90 7.32 1.23
N ARG A 84 12.93 7.27 0.38
CA ARG A 84 13.89 8.37 0.22
C ARG A 84 13.20 9.64 -0.27
N GLN A 85 12.24 9.51 -1.19
CA GLN A 85 11.46 10.64 -1.71
C GLN A 85 10.61 11.28 -0.60
N ILE A 86 10.04 10.48 0.30
CA ILE A 86 9.29 10.97 1.47
C ILE A 86 10.20 11.83 2.36
N LEU A 87 11.42 11.35 2.63
CA LEU A 87 12.39 12.07 3.45
C LEU A 87 12.84 13.37 2.78
N GLU A 88 13.09 13.35 1.47
CA GLU A 88 13.45 14.53 0.68
C GLU A 88 12.34 15.58 0.67
N GLN A 89 11.08 15.17 0.46
CA GLN A 89 9.91 16.06 0.53
C GLN A 89 9.75 16.67 1.93
N ALA A 90 9.90 15.87 2.98
CA ALA A 90 9.81 16.34 4.36
C ALA A 90 10.92 17.37 4.68
N ALA A 91 12.14 17.16 4.19
CA ALA A 91 13.24 18.11 4.34
C ALA A 91 12.98 19.42 3.57
N ALA A 92 12.50 19.32 2.32
CA ALA A 92 12.16 20.49 1.52
C ALA A 92 11.03 21.34 2.16
N ASN A 93 10.03 20.69 2.75
CA ASN A 93 8.93 21.36 3.44
C ASN A 93 9.35 22.06 4.73
N ARG A 94 10.42 21.60 5.40
CA ARG A 94 10.97 22.25 6.61
C ARG A 94 11.76 23.52 6.30
N ASN A 95 12.29 23.63 5.09
CA ASN A 95 13.10 24.77 4.62
C ASN A 95 12.27 25.84 3.89
N ARG A 96 10.94 25.71 3.90
CA ARG A 96 9.97 26.70 3.41
C ARG A 96 9.34 27.41 4.59
#